data_AF-A0A6I3G321-F1
#
_entry.id   AF-A0A6I3G321-F1
#
_cell.length_a   1.000
_cell.length_b   1.000
_cell.length_c   1.000
_cell.angle_alpha   90.00
_cell.angle_beta   90.00
_cell.angle_gamma   90.00
#
_symmetry.space_group_name_H-M   'P 1'
#
loop_
_entity.id
_entity.type
_entity.pdbx_description
1 polymer ?
#
loop_
_entity_poly.entity_id
_entity_poly.type
_entity_poly.pdbx_seq_one_letter_code
_entity_poly.pdbx_strand_id
1 'polypeptide(L)'
;MIVALEPSLEQGIGSVLSTAVAERFASRLFAKDPTLWGQAALSEASVRLGWVDDPQAQRALVSEITDLREALLAEGASRVILCGMGGSSLGPEVMCASAGVPLVVSDTTHGDALAPVLESDLSDAVVVVSSKSGGTVETDSARRIFEKALLDQGLSPSSRIVVVTDPDSPLHQESVASGYRVFLANPSVGGRYSALTAFGLVPSGLAGMDLVSLLDEAHQAWSTLSMDAPSNPGLRLGAALADGAPERNKILLADAPEMPGFGDWVEQLVAESTGKDGRGLLPVVGSGLRDSDDCLTVGSVGSAASVQITGGLGAQILLWEVATVFAAAQLGVNPFDQPNVESAKIAARELLSREAGHPADSSSLEAMSVWASFDGSGSPETLIATLLRLIGTSSYVALCVFGNSADQAPWRAVATSLEQNTNRPVTVGFGPRFLHSTGQFHKGGPAEGVFIQIVEVPTASFDIPGRDFDCTGLLVAQARGDAQVIADSGQPILTITVRSEEARRRVLELLSSTT
;
A
#
# COMPACT_ATOMS: atom_id res chain seq x y z
N MET A 1 -24.70 5.44 2.89
CA MET A 1 -23.43 5.42 3.62
C MET A 1 -23.64 6.04 5.00
N ILE A 2 -23.21 5.37 6.07
CA ILE A 2 -23.40 5.79 7.46
C ILE A 2 -22.09 5.56 8.22
N VAL A 3 -21.72 6.51 9.09
CA VAL A 3 -20.64 6.39 10.08
C VAL A 3 -21.25 6.57 11.46
N ALA A 4 -21.42 5.47 12.18
CA ALA A 4 -21.92 5.43 13.55
C ALA A 4 -20.75 5.29 14.52
N LEU A 5 -20.80 6.04 15.63
CA LEU A 5 -19.75 6.06 16.65
C LEU A 5 -20.35 5.62 17.98
N GLU A 6 -19.53 5.02 18.83
CA GLU A 6 -19.91 4.83 20.23
C GLU A 6 -20.16 6.18 20.93
N PRO A 7 -21.03 6.23 21.97
CA PRO A 7 -21.46 7.50 22.56
C PRO A 7 -20.33 8.38 23.14
N SER A 8 -19.31 7.76 23.74
CA SER A 8 -18.12 8.44 24.28
C SER A 8 -17.35 9.17 23.17
N LEU A 9 -17.09 8.47 22.07
CA LEU A 9 -16.37 9.01 20.91
C LEU A 9 -17.18 10.10 20.21
N GLU A 10 -18.49 9.89 20.03
CA GLU A 10 -19.42 10.89 19.47
C GLU A 10 -19.37 12.20 20.27
N GLN A 11 -19.34 12.12 21.60
CA GLN A 11 -19.22 13.28 22.47
C GLN A 11 -17.84 13.95 22.35
N GLY A 12 -16.77 13.16 22.29
CA GLY A 12 -15.39 13.63 22.20
C GLY A 12 -15.12 14.48 20.96
N ILE A 13 -15.69 14.10 19.81
CA ILE A 13 -15.42 14.78 18.53
C ILE A 13 -16.34 15.99 18.25
N GLY A 14 -17.33 16.27 19.10
CA GLY A 14 -18.37 17.25 18.80
C GLY A 14 -17.84 18.69 18.58
N SER A 15 -16.81 19.08 19.32
CA SER A 15 -16.15 20.39 19.15
C SER A 15 -15.38 20.46 17.82
N VAL A 16 -14.66 19.39 17.47
CA VAL A 16 -13.91 19.26 16.21
C VAL A 16 -14.85 19.40 15.00
N LEU A 17 -15.99 18.71 15.03
CA LEU A 17 -17.01 18.80 13.98
C LEU A 17 -17.61 20.21 13.88
N SER A 18 -17.88 20.85 15.01
CA SER A 18 -18.41 22.23 15.03
C SER A 18 -17.44 23.23 14.40
N THR A 19 -16.15 23.09 14.69
CA THR A 19 -15.09 23.90 14.08
C THR A 19 -14.99 23.64 12.58
N ALA A 20 -14.94 22.38 12.15
CA ALA A 20 -14.82 22.02 10.74
C ALA A 20 -15.97 22.58 9.89
N VAL A 21 -17.20 22.58 10.42
CA VAL A 21 -18.37 23.19 9.78
C VAL A 21 -18.26 24.71 9.72
N ALA A 22 -17.86 25.36 10.83
CA ALA A 22 -17.69 26.81 10.87
C ALA A 22 -16.60 27.31 9.90
N GLU A 23 -15.52 26.54 9.76
CA GLU A 23 -14.39 26.82 8.85
C GLU A 23 -14.64 26.35 7.42
N ARG A 24 -15.79 25.71 7.17
CA ARG A 24 -16.21 25.21 5.86
C ARG A 24 -15.22 24.21 5.26
N PHE A 25 -14.68 23.31 6.09
CA PHE A 25 -13.62 22.38 5.67
C PHE A 25 -14.03 21.56 4.45
N ALA A 26 -15.24 20.99 4.44
CA ALA A 26 -15.69 20.13 3.36
C ALA A 26 -15.86 20.93 2.05
N SER A 27 -16.59 22.06 2.07
CA SER A 27 -16.76 22.83 0.84
C SER A 27 -15.44 23.43 0.32
N ARG A 28 -14.49 23.77 1.20
CA ARG A 28 -13.13 24.19 0.80
C ARG A 28 -12.32 23.05 0.20
N LEU A 29 -12.39 21.84 0.77
CA LEU A 29 -11.71 20.65 0.24
C LEU A 29 -12.19 20.36 -1.18
N PHE A 30 -13.51 20.33 -1.39
CA PHE A 30 -14.10 20.06 -2.71
C PHE A 30 -13.96 21.26 -3.68
N ALA A 31 -13.69 22.46 -3.17
CA ALA A 31 -13.25 23.61 -3.97
C ALA A 31 -11.72 23.60 -4.25
N LYS A 32 -11.03 22.52 -3.89
CA LYS A 32 -9.58 22.32 -4.05
C LYS A 32 -8.73 23.41 -3.37
N ASP A 33 -9.16 23.89 -2.19
CA ASP A 33 -8.39 24.86 -1.42
C ASP A 33 -7.13 24.21 -0.81
N PRO A 34 -5.91 24.55 -1.26
CA PRO A 34 -4.69 23.91 -0.81
C PRO A 34 -4.21 24.41 0.57
N THR A 35 -4.89 25.41 1.16
CA THR A 35 -4.47 26.01 2.44
C THR A 35 -4.93 25.23 3.68
N LEU A 36 -5.71 24.15 3.50
CA LEU A 36 -6.33 23.38 4.59
C LEU A 36 -5.34 22.68 5.53
N TRP A 37 -4.10 22.44 5.10
CA TRP A 37 -3.06 21.74 5.87
C TRP A 37 -1.88 22.65 6.24
N GLY A 38 -2.07 23.96 6.16
CA GLY A 38 -1.06 24.96 6.51
C GLY A 38 0.03 25.15 5.45
N GLN A 39 0.96 26.06 5.75
CA GLN A 39 1.92 26.58 4.77
C GLN A 39 2.90 25.53 4.24
N ALA A 40 3.29 24.55 5.06
CA ALA A 40 4.21 23.49 4.67
C ALA A 40 3.64 22.57 3.59
N ALA A 41 2.32 22.33 3.61
CA ALA A 41 1.63 21.47 2.65
C ALA A 41 1.23 22.19 1.36
N LEU A 42 1.23 23.54 1.35
CA LEU A 42 0.61 24.35 0.30
C LEU A 42 1.11 24.00 -1.12
N SER A 43 2.41 23.79 -1.30
CA SER A 43 2.99 23.48 -2.61
C SER A 43 2.47 22.16 -3.16
N GLU A 44 2.51 21.08 -2.37
CA GLU A 44 2.01 19.77 -2.78
C GLU A 44 0.48 19.79 -2.90
N ALA A 45 -0.24 20.31 -1.92
CA ALA A 45 -1.70 20.37 -1.95
C ALA A 45 -2.22 21.12 -3.20
N SER A 46 -1.54 22.18 -3.65
CA SER A 46 -1.93 22.95 -4.84
C SER A 46 -1.95 22.15 -6.13
N VAL A 47 -1.25 21.00 -6.17
CA VAL A 47 -1.14 20.13 -7.35
C VAL A 47 -1.62 18.69 -7.06
N ARG A 48 -2.31 18.43 -5.95
CA ARG A 48 -2.69 17.06 -5.52
C ARG A 48 -4.17 16.86 -5.20
N LEU A 49 -5.02 17.86 -5.47
CA LEU A 49 -6.45 17.84 -5.15
C LEU A 49 -7.36 17.43 -6.33
N GLY A 50 -6.83 16.83 -7.39
CA GLY A 50 -7.64 16.35 -8.51
C GLY A 50 -8.61 15.21 -8.17
N TRP A 51 -8.36 14.48 -7.07
CA TRP A 51 -9.16 13.32 -6.68
C TRP A 51 -10.53 13.68 -6.09
N VAL A 52 -10.73 14.94 -5.67
CA VAL A 52 -12.02 15.41 -5.12
C VAL A 52 -13.05 15.73 -6.19
N ASP A 53 -12.66 15.69 -7.47
CA ASP A 53 -13.61 15.90 -8.58
C ASP A 53 -14.75 14.88 -8.52
N ASP A 54 -15.92 15.26 -9.03
CA ASP A 54 -17.06 14.36 -9.11
C ASP A 54 -16.66 13.09 -9.89
N PRO A 55 -16.80 11.87 -9.31
CA PRO A 55 -16.49 10.62 -9.99
C PRO A 55 -17.17 10.45 -11.36
N GLN A 56 -18.31 11.11 -11.61
CA GLN A 56 -18.95 11.13 -12.92
C GLN A 56 -18.07 11.72 -14.03
N ALA A 57 -17.06 12.53 -13.70
CA ALA A 57 -16.08 13.04 -14.68
C ALA A 57 -15.30 11.91 -15.38
N GLN A 58 -15.24 10.71 -14.77
CA GLN A 58 -14.52 9.55 -15.34
C GLN A 58 -15.35 8.76 -16.37
N ARG A 59 -16.60 9.14 -16.64
CA ARG A 59 -17.50 8.41 -17.54
C ARG A 59 -16.95 8.27 -18.96
N ALA A 60 -16.25 9.28 -19.47
CA ALA A 60 -15.63 9.21 -20.79
C ALA A 60 -14.57 8.09 -20.85
N LEU A 61 -13.73 8.01 -19.81
CA LEU A 61 -12.69 6.98 -19.68
C LEU A 61 -13.29 5.56 -19.63
N VAL A 62 -14.46 5.37 -18.98
CA VAL A 62 -15.13 4.06 -18.93
C VAL A 62 -15.46 3.53 -20.33
N SER A 63 -15.88 4.41 -21.25
CA SER A 63 -16.16 4.02 -22.64
C SER A 63 -14.89 3.54 -23.34
N GLU A 64 -13.79 4.29 -23.21
CA GLU A 64 -12.51 3.93 -23.83
C GLU A 64 -11.97 2.60 -23.30
N ILE A 65 -12.12 2.33 -22.00
CA ILE A 65 -11.72 1.05 -21.39
C ILE A 65 -12.57 -0.10 -21.92
N THR A 66 -13.88 0.12 -22.06
CA THR A 66 -14.82 -0.90 -22.56
C THR A 66 -14.50 -1.27 -24.01
N ASP A 67 -14.31 -0.26 -24.87
CA ASP A 67 -13.95 -0.47 -26.27
C ASP A 67 -12.63 -1.24 -26.41
N LEU A 68 -11.61 -0.89 -25.62
CA LEU A 68 -10.33 -1.61 -25.62
C LEU A 68 -10.48 -3.04 -25.12
N ARG A 69 -11.26 -3.26 -24.05
CA ARG A 69 -11.52 -4.60 -23.54
C ARG A 69 -12.18 -5.49 -24.58
N GLU A 70 -13.21 -4.98 -25.28
CA GLU A 70 -13.88 -5.73 -26.34
C GLU A 70 -12.91 -6.11 -27.47
N ALA A 71 -12.04 -5.19 -27.87
CA ALA A 71 -11.00 -5.45 -28.87
C ALA A 71 -10.02 -6.55 -28.41
N LEU A 72 -9.53 -6.47 -27.16
CA LEU A 72 -8.62 -7.45 -26.59
C LEU A 72 -9.26 -8.85 -26.48
N LEU A 73 -10.53 -8.91 -26.06
CA LEU A 73 -11.29 -10.17 -26.02
C LEU A 73 -11.48 -10.78 -27.41
N ALA A 74 -11.70 -9.96 -28.44
CA ALA A 74 -11.79 -10.43 -29.82
C ALA A 74 -10.45 -11.03 -30.33
N GLU A 75 -9.32 -10.61 -29.75
CA GLU A 75 -7.98 -11.15 -29.99
C GLU A 75 -7.61 -12.31 -29.04
N GLY A 76 -8.55 -12.79 -28.23
CA GLY A 76 -8.34 -13.87 -27.27
C GLY A 76 -7.56 -13.47 -26.01
N ALA A 77 -7.36 -12.18 -25.76
CA ALA A 77 -6.68 -11.68 -24.57
C ALA A 77 -7.69 -11.28 -23.49
N SER A 78 -7.72 -12.04 -22.39
CA SER A 78 -8.70 -11.88 -21.31
C SER A 78 -8.08 -11.81 -19.92
N ARG A 79 -6.84 -12.29 -19.73
CA ARG A 79 -6.20 -12.37 -18.43
C ARG A 79 -5.39 -11.10 -18.17
N VAL A 80 -5.84 -10.27 -17.23
CA VAL A 80 -5.15 -9.01 -16.90
C VAL A 80 -4.07 -9.25 -15.85
N ILE A 81 -2.84 -8.84 -16.19
CA ILE A 81 -1.68 -8.80 -15.30
C ILE A 81 -1.32 -7.35 -15.06
N LEU A 82 -1.45 -6.87 -13.83
CA LEU A 82 -1.15 -5.50 -13.43
C LEU A 82 0.24 -5.40 -12.81
N CYS A 83 1.15 -4.73 -13.51
CA CYS A 83 2.42 -4.27 -12.97
C CYS A 83 2.24 -2.86 -12.40
N GLY A 84 2.20 -2.73 -11.09
CA GLY A 84 2.02 -1.47 -10.37
C GLY A 84 2.67 -1.53 -9.00
N MET A 85 2.64 -0.43 -8.25
CA MET A 85 3.11 -0.41 -6.87
C MET A 85 2.27 0.56 -6.03
N GLY A 86 1.94 0.16 -4.81
CA GLY A 86 1.14 0.98 -3.89
C GLY A 86 -0.22 1.35 -4.50
N GLY A 87 -0.54 2.64 -4.55
CA GLY A 87 -1.83 3.12 -5.07
C GLY A 87 -2.12 2.75 -6.53
N SER A 88 -1.10 2.38 -7.30
CA SER A 88 -1.23 1.88 -8.68
C SER A 88 -1.53 0.37 -8.76
N SER A 89 -1.56 -0.37 -7.64
CA SER A 89 -1.93 -1.79 -7.56
C SER A 89 -3.05 -2.09 -6.56
N LEU A 90 -3.01 -1.52 -5.35
CA LEU A 90 -3.94 -1.84 -4.26
C LEU A 90 -5.40 -1.45 -4.57
N GLY A 91 -5.62 -0.27 -5.16
CA GLY A 91 -6.97 0.14 -5.58
C GLY A 91 -7.60 -0.88 -6.55
N PRO A 92 -6.94 -1.17 -7.69
CA PRO A 92 -7.38 -2.22 -8.61
C PRO A 92 -7.59 -3.60 -7.98
N GLU A 93 -6.68 -4.03 -7.10
CA GLU A 93 -6.74 -5.32 -6.41
C GLU A 93 -8.03 -5.47 -5.60
N VAL A 94 -8.32 -4.49 -4.74
CA VAL A 94 -9.54 -4.49 -3.91
C VAL A 94 -10.80 -4.41 -4.76
N MET A 95 -10.79 -3.56 -5.78
CA MET A 95 -11.89 -3.39 -6.72
C MET A 95 -12.24 -4.69 -7.45
N CYS A 96 -11.23 -5.37 -7.99
CA CYS A 96 -11.41 -6.62 -8.70
C CYS A 96 -11.81 -7.77 -7.76
N ALA A 97 -11.16 -7.88 -6.59
CA ALA A 97 -11.48 -8.90 -5.60
C ALA A 97 -12.92 -8.77 -5.09
N SER A 98 -13.37 -7.54 -4.78
CA SER A 98 -14.74 -7.28 -4.33
C SER A 98 -15.79 -7.60 -5.41
N ALA A 99 -15.46 -7.38 -6.69
CA ALA A 99 -16.32 -7.72 -7.81
C ALA A 99 -16.25 -9.20 -8.24
N GLY A 100 -15.35 -9.99 -7.64
CA GLY A 100 -15.13 -11.38 -8.04
C GLY A 100 -14.54 -11.54 -9.45
N VAL A 101 -13.85 -10.52 -9.96
CA VAL A 101 -13.20 -10.57 -11.28
C VAL A 101 -11.71 -10.85 -11.14
N PRO A 102 -11.12 -11.73 -11.97
CA PRO A 102 -9.72 -12.11 -11.83
C PRO A 102 -8.78 -10.99 -12.26
N LEU A 103 -7.83 -10.64 -11.39
CA LEU A 103 -6.72 -9.74 -11.67
C LEU A 103 -5.44 -10.34 -11.08
N VAL A 104 -4.40 -10.48 -11.89
CA VAL A 104 -3.07 -10.88 -11.39
C VAL A 104 -2.28 -9.62 -11.08
N VAL A 105 -1.96 -9.38 -9.81
CA VAL A 105 -1.14 -8.23 -9.41
C VAL A 105 0.33 -8.65 -9.30
N SER A 106 1.20 -7.93 -9.99
CA SER A 106 2.66 -8.08 -9.96
C SER A 106 3.28 -6.82 -9.38
N ASP A 107 3.37 -6.78 -8.05
CA ASP A 107 4.01 -5.71 -7.28
C ASP A 107 5.06 -6.27 -6.30
N THR A 108 5.76 -7.28 -6.80
CA THR A 108 6.88 -7.93 -6.13
C THR A 108 8.07 -8.10 -7.07
N THR A 109 9.25 -8.19 -6.47
CA THR A 109 10.52 -8.53 -7.13
C THR A 109 10.99 -9.94 -6.71
N HIS A 110 10.22 -10.63 -5.88
CA HIS A 110 10.53 -11.99 -5.42
C HIS A 110 10.36 -13.01 -6.56
N GLY A 111 11.45 -13.65 -6.98
CA GLY A 111 11.44 -14.52 -8.16
C GLY A 111 10.45 -15.69 -8.06
N ASP A 112 10.33 -16.35 -6.90
CA ASP A 112 9.37 -17.46 -6.76
C ASP A 112 7.90 -17.02 -6.82
N ALA A 113 7.61 -15.73 -6.60
CA ALA A 113 6.27 -15.17 -6.75
C ALA A 113 5.99 -14.79 -8.21
N LEU A 114 7.03 -14.39 -8.96
CA LEU A 114 6.95 -14.05 -10.38
C LEU A 114 6.90 -15.28 -11.29
N ALA A 115 7.63 -16.35 -10.93
CA ALA A 115 7.80 -17.53 -11.78
C ALA A 115 6.47 -18.18 -12.24
N PRO A 116 5.47 -18.41 -11.37
CA PRO A 116 4.21 -19.03 -11.80
C PRO A 116 3.46 -18.24 -12.87
N VAL A 117 3.64 -16.91 -12.91
CA VAL A 117 3.01 -16.04 -13.91
C VAL A 117 3.85 -15.99 -15.18
N LEU A 118 5.15 -15.77 -15.07
CA LEU A 118 6.06 -15.61 -16.20
C LEU A 118 6.25 -16.89 -17.02
N GLU A 119 6.21 -18.05 -16.36
CA GLU A 119 6.37 -19.36 -16.99
C GLU A 119 5.04 -19.93 -17.51
N SER A 120 3.91 -19.23 -17.26
CA SER A 120 2.62 -19.59 -17.83
C SER A 120 2.51 -19.22 -19.31
N ASP A 121 1.53 -19.80 -20.02
CA ASP A 121 1.17 -19.38 -21.37
C ASP A 121 0.58 -17.97 -21.36
N LEU A 122 1.28 -16.99 -21.91
CA LEU A 122 0.88 -15.57 -21.93
C LEU A 122 0.03 -15.20 -23.16
N SER A 123 -0.41 -16.17 -23.98
CA SER A 123 -1.18 -15.89 -25.19
C SER A 123 -2.49 -15.15 -24.94
N ASP A 124 -3.10 -15.38 -23.77
CA ASP A 124 -4.33 -14.74 -23.28
C ASP A 124 -4.09 -13.48 -22.42
N ALA A 125 -2.83 -13.10 -22.20
CA ALA A 125 -2.46 -12.08 -21.22
C ALA A 125 -2.52 -10.65 -21.78
N VAL A 126 -2.99 -9.72 -20.95
CA VAL A 126 -2.88 -8.27 -21.13
C VAL A 126 -2.08 -7.72 -19.97
N VAL A 127 -0.89 -7.19 -20.24
CA VAL A 127 -0.01 -6.63 -19.21
C VAL A 127 -0.28 -5.14 -19.09
N VAL A 128 -0.85 -4.72 -17.96
CA VAL A 128 -1.10 -3.33 -17.63
C VAL A 128 0.08 -2.80 -16.81
N VAL A 129 0.82 -1.83 -17.33
CA VAL A 129 1.91 -1.16 -16.62
C VAL A 129 1.42 0.17 -16.09
N SER A 130 1.41 0.31 -14.77
CA SER A 130 0.76 1.39 -14.05
C SER A 130 1.80 2.19 -13.25
N SER A 131 2.26 3.31 -13.80
CA SER A 131 3.25 4.18 -13.15
C SER A 131 3.16 5.62 -13.66
N LYS A 132 3.09 6.58 -12.74
CA LYS A 132 3.04 8.02 -13.06
C LYS A 132 4.20 8.49 -13.93
N SER A 133 5.43 8.24 -13.48
CA SER A 133 6.64 8.71 -14.17
C SER A 133 7.39 7.59 -14.91
N GLY A 134 7.12 6.32 -14.60
CA GLY A 134 7.97 5.18 -14.97
C GLY A 134 9.23 5.03 -14.12
N GLY A 135 9.47 5.91 -13.15
CA GLY A 135 10.67 5.89 -12.30
C GLY A 135 10.61 4.90 -11.13
N THR A 136 9.46 4.24 -10.91
CA THR A 136 9.30 3.19 -9.89
C THR A 136 10.07 1.95 -10.34
N VAL A 137 11.15 1.61 -9.63
CA VAL A 137 12.13 0.60 -10.07
C VAL A 137 11.50 -0.78 -10.18
N GLU A 138 10.59 -1.10 -9.28
CA GLU A 138 9.84 -2.36 -9.22
C GLU A 138 8.94 -2.50 -10.45
N THR A 139 8.15 -1.47 -10.75
CA THR A 139 7.23 -1.46 -11.90
C THR A 139 7.98 -1.46 -13.24
N ASP A 140 9.08 -0.71 -13.35
CA ASP A 140 9.95 -0.73 -14.53
C ASP A 140 10.61 -2.11 -14.72
N SER A 141 11.05 -2.74 -13.62
CA SER A 141 11.61 -4.09 -13.66
C SER A 141 10.57 -5.11 -14.11
N ALA A 142 9.35 -5.08 -13.54
CA ALA A 142 8.25 -5.94 -13.96
C ALA A 142 7.93 -5.74 -15.45
N ARG A 143 7.80 -4.48 -15.91
CA ARG A 143 7.59 -4.18 -17.35
C ARG A 143 8.65 -4.84 -18.22
N ARG A 144 9.94 -4.66 -17.92
CA ARG A 144 11.05 -5.21 -18.71
C ARG A 144 11.05 -6.75 -18.72
N ILE A 145 10.76 -7.36 -17.57
CA ILE A 145 10.66 -8.82 -17.45
C ILE A 145 9.48 -9.36 -18.27
N PHE A 146 8.30 -8.74 -18.18
CA PHE A 146 7.12 -9.15 -18.95
C PHE A 146 7.27 -8.89 -20.46
N GLU A 147 7.90 -7.77 -20.86
CA GLU A 147 8.27 -7.51 -22.25
C GLU A 147 9.14 -8.65 -22.81
N LYS A 148 10.16 -9.07 -22.05
CA LYS A 148 11.01 -10.21 -22.42
C LYS A 148 10.21 -11.50 -22.50
N ALA A 149 9.39 -11.81 -21.50
CA ALA A 149 8.60 -13.04 -21.45
C ALA A 149 7.62 -13.15 -22.62
N LEU A 150 6.97 -12.04 -23.01
CA LEU A 150 6.11 -11.99 -24.20
C LEU A 150 6.91 -12.30 -25.48
N LEU A 151 8.08 -11.67 -25.65
CA LEU A 151 8.94 -11.89 -26.81
C LEU A 151 9.47 -13.33 -26.89
N ASP A 152 9.89 -13.90 -25.76
CA ASP A 152 10.36 -15.28 -25.67
C ASP A 152 9.25 -16.29 -26.07
N GLN A 153 7.98 -15.94 -25.83
CA GLN A 153 6.81 -16.71 -26.24
C GLN A 153 6.30 -16.36 -27.65
N GLY A 154 7.00 -15.49 -28.39
CA GLY A 154 6.63 -15.10 -29.76
C GLY A 154 5.45 -14.13 -29.85
N LEU A 155 5.09 -13.47 -28.75
CA LEU A 155 4.02 -12.48 -28.67
C LEU A 155 4.60 -11.07 -28.84
N SER A 156 3.82 -10.17 -29.44
CA SER A 156 4.22 -8.76 -29.61
C SER A 156 3.87 -7.96 -28.35
N PRO A 157 4.85 -7.31 -27.67
CA PRO A 157 4.55 -6.43 -26.54
C PRO A 157 3.56 -5.32 -26.90
N SER A 158 3.67 -4.74 -28.11
CA SER A 158 2.77 -3.66 -28.56
C SER A 158 1.29 -4.04 -28.66
N SER A 159 0.97 -5.32 -28.82
CA SER A 159 -0.42 -5.80 -28.84
C SER A 159 -0.92 -6.28 -27.47
N ARG A 160 -0.03 -6.45 -26.48
CA ARG A 160 -0.37 -7.01 -25.16
C ARG A 160 -0.13 -6.06 -24.00
N ILE A 161 0.67 -5.00 -24.17
CA ILE A 161 0.99 -4.02 -23.14
C ILE A 161 0.08 -2.80 -23.24
N VAL A 162 -0.57 -2.48 -22.13
CA VAL A 162 -1.33 -1.25 -21.91
C VAL A 162 -0.64 -0.46 -20.80
N VAL A 163 -0.43 0.84 -21.01
CA VAL A 163 0.27 1.70 -20.05
C VAL A 163 -0.69 2.74 -19.49
N VAL A 164 -0.67 2.92 -18.17
CA VAL A 164 -1.32 4.02 -17.46
C VAL A 164 -0.24 4.90 -16.85
N THR A 165 -0.17 6.16 -17.28
CA THR A 165 0.90 7.07 -16.89
C THR A 165 0.49 8.54 -16.93
N ASP A 166 1.27 9.42 -16.31
CA ASP A 166 1.01 10.87 -16.38
C ASP A 166 1.40 11.41 -17.76
N PRO A 167 0.71 12.47 -18.25
CA PRO A 167 1.07 13.14 -19.49
C PRO A 167 2.50 13.65 -19.47
N ASP A 168 3.13 13.63 -20.64
CA ASP A 168 4.51 14.06 -20.90
C ASP A 168 5.62 13.43 -20.04
N SER A 169 5.31 12.35 -19.31
CA SER A 169 6.30 11.60 -18.54
C SER A 169 7.29 10.85 -19.46
N PRO A 170 8.48 10.46 -18.96
CA PRO A 170 9.38 9.57 -19.71
C PRO A 170 8.69 8.29 -20.17
N LEU A 171 7.90 7.66 -19.29
CA LEU A 171 7.13 6.46 -19.64
C LEU A 171 6.10 6.72 -20.73
N HIS A 172 5.41 7.88 -20.72
CA HIS A 172 4.48 8.24 -21.78
C HIS A 172 5.19 8.30 -23.14
N GLN A 173 6.30 9.01 -23.22
CA GLN A 173 7.06 9.18 -24.46
C GLN A 173 7.59 7.83 -24.98
N GLU A 174 8.19 7.02 -24.09
CA GLU A 174 8.70 5.69 -24.42
C GLU A 174 7.59 4.74 -24.87
N SER A 175 6.43 4.78 -24.22
CA SER A 175 5.28 3.91 -24.55
C SER A 175 4.69 4.25 -25.92
N VAL A 176 4.55 5.54 -26.23
CA VAL A 176 4.12 5.99 -27.56
C VAL A 176 5.12 5.58 -28.64
N ALA A 177 6.42 5.76 -28.39
CA ALA A 177 7.47 5.36 -29.32
C ALA A 177 7.52 3.83 -29.55
N SER A 178 7.17 3.05 -28.53
CA SER A 178 7.11 1.58 -28.57
C SER A 178 5.79 1.04 -29.15
N GLY A 179 4.83 1.92 -29.48
CA GLY A 179 3.54 1.55 -30.03
C GLY A 179 2.56 0.94 -29.02
N TYR A 180 2.79 1.16 -27.72
CA TYR A 180 1.91 0.67 -26.66
C TYR A 180 0.60 1.46 -26.63
N ARG A 181 -0.47 0.83 -26.14
CA ARG A 181 -1.70 1.55 -25.80
C ARG A 181 -1.47 2.33 -24.53
N VAL A 182 -1.83 3.61 -24.52
CA VAL A 182 -1.59 4.51 -23.38
C VAL A 182 -2.89 5.17 -22.94
N PHE A 183 -3.18 5.07 -21.63
CA PHE A 183 -4.16 5.90 -20.95
C PHE A 183 -3.44 6.97 -20.13
N LEU A 184 -3.83 8.22 -20.33
CA LEU A 184 -3.27 9.34 -19.59
C LEU A 184 -4.02 9.55 -18.28
N ALA A 185 -3.27 9.62 -17.18
CA ALA A 185 -3.80 9.95 -15.88
C ALA A 185 -3.89 11.46 -15.66
N ASN A 186 -4.57 11.86 -14.58
CA ASN A 186 -4.59 13.25 -14.13
C ASN A 186 -3.36 13.51 -13.21
N PRO A 187 -2.38 14.33 -13.61
CA PRO A 187 -1.18 14.57 -12.81
C PRO A 187 -1.48 15.27 -11.48
N SER A 188 -2.67 15.88 -11.35
CA SER A 188 -3.12 16.52 -10.11
C SER A 188 -3.65 15.54 -9.05
N VAL A 189 -3.55 14.23 -9.28
CA VAL A 189 -4.02 13.18 -8.36
C VAL A 189 -2.82 12.47 -7.74
N GLY A 190 -2.78 12.33 -6.41
CA GLY A 190 -1.78 11.53 -5.69
C GLY A 190 -1.94 10.02 -5.90
N GLY A 191 -0.87 9.22 -5.75
CA GLY A 191 -0.93 7.77 -6.06
C GLY A 191 -1.95 7.02 -5.20
N ARG A 192 -1.88 7.18 -3.89
CA ARG A 192 -2.84 6.60 -2.92
C ARG A 192 -4.28 7.14 -3.02
N TYR A 193 -4.49 8.23 -3.76
CA TYR A 193 -5.80 8.86 -4.02
C TYR A 193 -6.30 8.61 -5.46
N SER A 194 -5.75 7.61 -6.15
CA SER A 194 -5.99 7.40 -7.59
C SER A 194 -6.94 6.24 -7.91
N ALA A 195 -7.53 5.60 -6.89
CA ALA A 195 -8.37 4.41 -7.04
C ALA A 195 -9.59 4.65 -7.94
N LEU A 196 -10.20 5.84 -7.90
CA LEU A 196 -11.33 6.20 -8.76
C LEU A 196 -10.90 6.97 -10.02
N THR A 197 -9.65 6.82 -10.47
CA THR A 197 -9.09 7.48 -11.67
C THR A 197 -8.48 6.45 -12.62
N ALA A 198 -7.80 6.88 -13.69
CA ALA A 198 -7.18 5.98 -14.67
C ALA A 198 -6.35 4.85 -14.05
N PHE A 199 -5.59 5.12 -12.97
CA PHE A 199 -4.77 4.11 -12.30
C PHE A 199 -5.58 2.97 -11.66
N GLY A 200 -6.79 3.27 -11.19
CA GLY A 200 -7.71 2.27 -10.67
C GLY A 200 -8.62 1.68 -11.75
N LEU A 201 -9.23 2.54 -12.55
CA LEU A 201 -10.31 2.19 -13.47
C LEU A 201 -9.83 1.38 -14.68
N VAL A 202 -8.66 1.71 -15.25
CA VAL A 202 -8.15 1.00 -16.44
C VAL A 202 -7.89 -0.49 -16.15
N PRO A 203 -7.04 -0.87 -15.18
CA PRO A 203 -6.80 -2.29 -14.91
C PRO A 203 -8.08 -3.03 -14.47
N SER A 204 -8.93 -2.41 -13.64
CA SER A 204 -10.16 -3.06 -13.18
C SER A 204 -11.21 -3.22 -14.28
N GLY A 205 -11.38 -2.21 -15.13
CA GLY A 205 -12.30 -2.27 -16.25
C GLY A 205 -11.85 -3.27 -17.30
N LEU A 206 -10.55 -3.33 -17.62
CA LEU A 206 -9.99 -4.36 -18.50
C LEU A 206 -10.19 -5.78 -17.93
N ALA A 207 -10.08 -5.95 -16.60
CA ALA A 207 -10.37 -7.20 -15.92
C ALA A 207 -11.87 -7.58 -15.95
N GLY A 208 -12.75 -6.63 -16.30
CA GLY A 208 -14.19 -6.85 -16.48
C GLY A 208 -15.05 -6.39 -15.32
N MET A 209 -14.53 -5.53 -14.44
CA MET A 209 -15.33 -4.91 -13.38
C MET A 209 -16.39 -3.96 -13.95
N ASP A 210 -17.57 -3.92 -13.32
CA ASP A 210 -18.58 -2.90 -13.58
C ASP A 210 -18.15 -1.54 -12.99
N LEU A 211 -17.46 -0.75 -13.80
CA LEU A 211 -17.03 0.60 -13.43
C LEU A 211 -18.20 1.59 -13.33
N VAL A 212 -19.34 1.30 -13.97
CA VAL A 212 -20.49 2.21 -13.98
C VAL A 212 -21.10 2.26 -12.59
N SER A 213 -21.41 1.10 -12.02
CA SER A 213 -21.98 0.98 -10.69
C SER A 213 -21.03 1.53 -9.63
N LEU A 214 -19.72 1.23 -9.73
CA LEU A 214 -18.70 1.77 -8.82
C LEU A 214 -18.71 3.31 -8.76
N LEU A 215 -18.70 3.97 -9.93
CA LEU A 215 -18.69 5.43 -10.00
C LEU A 215 -20.02 6.05 -9.55
N ASP A 216 -21.15 5.38 -9.76
CA ASP A 216 -22.45 5.83 -9.25
C ASP A 216 -22.52 5.79 -7.72
N GLU A 217 -21.98 4.75 -7.09
CA GLU A 217 -21.85 4.69 -5.62
C GLU A 217 -20.98 5.83 -5.08
N ALA A 218 -19.83 6.06 -5.71
CA ALA A 218 -18.91 7.13 -5.33
C ALA A 218 -19.54 8.52 -5.51
N HIS A 219 -20.26 8.75 -6.62
CA HIS A 219 -20.97 10.00 -6.89
C HIS A 219 -22.07 10.27 -5.84
N GLN A 220 -22.83 9.26 -5.44
CA GLN A 220 -23.82 9.40 -4.38
C GLN A 220 -23.16 9.84 -3.06
N ALA A 221 -22.03 9.25 -2.70
CA ALA A 221 -21.25 9.65 -1.52
C ALA A 221 -20.69 11.08 -1.64
N TRP A 222 -20.19 11.46 -2.82
CA TRP A 222 -19.63 12.78 -3.12
C TRP A 222 -20.56 13.91 -2.69
N SER A 223 -21.85 13.81 -3.05
CA SER A 223 -22.86 14.82 -2.73
C SER A 223 -23.04 15.09 -1.22
N THR A 224 -22.79 14.07 -0.39
CA THR A 224 -22.89 14.18 1.07
C THR A 224 -21.56 14.60 1.68
N LEU A 225 -20.44 14.10 1.15
CA LEU A 225 -19.09 14.39 1.61
C LEU A 225 -18.67 15.84 1.33
N SER A 226 -19.27 16.49 0.33
CA SER A 226 -19.00 17.90 -0.01
C SER A 226 -19.75 18.92 0.86
N MET A 227 -20.65 18.47 1.74
CA MET A 227 -21.46 19.37 2.58
C MET A 227 -20.80 19.69 3.92
N ASP A 228 -20.79 20.97 4.30
CA ASP A 228 -20.40 21.41 5.64
C ASP A 228 -21.53 21.12 6.64
N ALA A 229 -21.56 19.90 7.17
CA ALA A 229 -22.55 19.47 8.17
C ALA A 229 -21.91 18.58 9.24
N PRO A 230 -22.35 18.64 10.51
CA PRO A 230 -21.88 17.72 11.55
C PRO A 230 -22.20 16.24 11.25
N SER A 231 -23.21 16.00 10.41
CA SER A 231 -23.57 14.67 9.92
C SER A 231 -22.70 14.18 8.76
N ASN A 232 -21.77 14.98 8.24
CA ASN A 232 -20.89 14.59 7.14
C ASN A 232 -20.05 13.37 7.54
N PRO A 233 -20.22 12.21 6.88
CA PRO A 233 -19.59 10.96 7.29
C PRO A 233 -18.06 11.00 7.16
N GLY A 234 -17.50 11.75 6.21
CA GLY A 234 -16.05 11.93 6.07
C GLY A 234 -15.45 12.73 7.22
N LEU A 235 -16.10 13.82 7.62
CA LEU A 235 -15.68 14.61 8.79
C LEU A 235 -15.81 13.80 10.09
N ARG A 236 -16.91 13.06 10.25
CA ARG A 236 -17.14 12.19 11.42
C ARG A 236 -16.08 11.11 11.54
N LEU A 237 -15.80 10.39 10.46
CA LEU A 237 -14.77 9.37 10.44
C LEU A 237 -13.39 9.99 10.70
N GLY A 238 -13.01 11.04 9.97
CA GLY A 238 -11.70 11.67 10.16
C GLY A 238 -11.48 12.26 11.56
N ALA A 239 -12.51 12.85 12.17
CA ALA A 239 -12.44 13.29 13.57
C ALA A 239 -12.24 12.12 14.53
N ALA A 240 -12.98 11.02 14.34
CA ALA A 240 -12.86 9.82 15.16
C ALA A 240 -11.46 9.19 15.03
N LEU A 241 -10.91 9.11 13.82
CA LEU A 241 -9.57 8.57 13.57
C LEU A 241 -8.48 9.39 14.26
N ALA A 242 -8.63 10.71 14.34
CA ALA A 242 -7.66 11.61 14.99
C ALA A 242 -7.92 11.81 16.49
N ASP A 243 -9.05 11.33 17.03
CA ASP A 243 -9.41 11.51 18.43
C ASP A 243 -8.43 10.76 19.34
N GLY A 244 -7.89 11.47 20.33
CA GLY A 244 -6.88 10.94 21.25
C GLY A 244 -5.45 10.88 20.71
N ALA A 245 -5.19 11.31 19.48
CA ALA A 245 -3.82 11.42 18.97
C ALA A 245 -3.05 12.57 19.68
N PRO A 246 -1.72 12.43 19.92
CA PRO A 246 -0.87 11.33 19.47
C PRO A 246 -0.90 10.06 20.32
N GLU A 247 -1.52 10.07 21.51
CA GLU A 247 -1.51 8.92 22.44
C GLU A 247 -2.31 7.71 21.93
N ARG A 248 -3.37 7.94 21.15
CA ARG A 248 -4.14 6.93 20.43
C ARG A 248 -3.93 7.09 18.94
N ASN A 249 -3.09 6.24 18.37
CA ASN A 249 -2.62 6.35 16.99
C ASN A 249 -2.64 5.02 16.22
N LYS A 250 -3.19 3.93 16.77
CA LYS A 250 -3.40 2.67 16.04
C LYS A 250 -4.87 2.51 15.71
N ILE A 251 -5.17 2.04 14.50
CA ILE A 251 -6.53 1.82 14.02
C ILE A 251 -6.67 0.32 13.70
N LEU A 252 -7.35 -0.41 14.55
CA LEU A 252 -7.61 -1.83 14.34
C LEU A 252 -8.77 -1.98 13.34
N LEU A 253 -8.44 -2.39 12.13
CA LEU A 253 -9.41 -2.61 11.06
C LEU A 253 -9.96 -4.03 11.17
N ALA A 254 -11.27 -4.14 11.40
CA ALA A 254 -11.96 -5.42 11.32
C ALA A 254 -12.00 -5.92 9.87
N ASP A 255 -12.02 -7.25 9.72
CA ASP A 255 -12.17 -7.87 8.42
C ASP A 255 -13.45 -7.41 7.72
N ALA A 256 -13.35 -7.15 6.42
CA ALA A 256 -14.47 -6.85 5.55
C ALA A 256 -14.59 -7.94 4.47
N PRO A 257 -15.24 -9.09 4.76
CA PRO A 257 -15.31 -10.21 3.81
C PRO A 257 -15.95 -9.86 2.47
N GLU A 258 -16.86 -8.89 2.45
CA GLU A 258 -17.52 -8.36 1.25
C GLU A 258 -16.59 -7.48 0.39
N MET A 259 -15.45 -7.04 0.94
CA MET A 259 -14.43 -6.26 0.23
C MET A 259 -13.01 -6.76 0.59
N PRO A 260 -12.61 -7.94 0.09
CA PRO A 260 -11.30 -8.50 0.38
C PRO A 260 -10.16 -7.55 0.02
N GLY A 261 -9.17 -7.41 0.92
CA GLY A 261 -8.04 -6.50 0.75
C GLY A 261 -8.33 -5.03 1.04
N PHE A 262 -9.59 -4.64 1.33
CA PHE A 262 -9.94 -3.24 1.60
C PHE A 262 -9.15 -2.65 2.77
N GLY A 263 -8.89 -3.46 3.81
CA GLY A 263 -8.04 -3.06 4.93
C GLY A 263 -6.63 -2.70 4.51
N ASP A 264 -6.02 -3.45 3.59
CA ASP A 264 -4.66 -3.19 3.09
C ASP A 264 -4.60 -1.90 2.26
N TRP A 265 -5.66 -1.59 1.50
CA TRP A 265 -5.78 -0.30 0.80
C TRP A 265 -5.95 0.88 1.76
N VAL A 266 -6.79 0.74 2.79
CA VAL A 266 -6.93 1.76 3.86
C VAL A 266 -5.61 1.94 4.63
N GLU A 267 -4.89 0.85 4.89
CA GLU A 267 -3.58 0.85 5.51
C GLU A 267 -2.63 1.78 4.76
N GLN A 268 -2.49 1.59 3.45
CA GLN A 268 -1.69 2.48 2.61
C GLN A 268 -2.17 3.92 2.71
N LEU A 269 -3.47 4.15 2.47
CA LEU A 269 -4.03 5.49 2.37
C LEU A 269 -3.75 6.31 3.63
N VAL A 270 -4.03 5.74 4.80
CA VAL A 270 -3.89 6.44 6.08
C VAL A 270 -2.44 6.53 6.52
N ALA A 271 -1.68 5.43 6.46
CA ALA A 271 -0.31 5.40 6.96
C ALA A 271 0.62 6.33 6.15
N GLU A 272 0.50 6.34 4.81
CA GLU A 272 1.29 7.25 3.98
C GLU A 272 0.89 8.72 4.11
N SER A 273 -0.40 8.98 4.29
CA SER A 273 -0.90 10.35 4.38
C SER A 273 -0.57 10.98 5.72
N THR A 274 -0.58 10.20 6.80
CA THR A 274 -0.47 10.74 8.15
C THR A 274 0.89 10.49 8.82
N GLY A 275 1.60 9.42 8.46
CA GLY A 275 2.85 8.97 9.09
C GLY A 275 4.08 9.81 8.75
N LYS A 276 4.18 11.03 9.29
CA LYS A 276 5.30 11.96 9.09
C LYS A 276 5.47 12.92 10.26
N ASP A 277 6.64 13.54 10.34
CA ASP A 277 6.99 14.52 11.38
C ASP A 277 6.80 14.00 12.82
N GLY A 278 7.02 12.70 13.04
CA GLY A 278 6.83 12.05 14.34
C GLY A 278 5.35 11.90 14.74
N ARG A 279 4.43 12.06 13.79
CA ARG A 279 2.97 11.94 13.96
C ARG A 279 2.40 10.96 12.95
N GLY A 280 1.16 10.54 13.16
CA GLY A 280 0.42 9.75 12.19
C GLY A 280 -0.48 8.73 12.84
N LEU A 281 -1.20 8.01 12.00
CA LEU A 281 -2.09 6.92 12.38
C LEU A 281 -1.65 5.65 11.65
N LEU A 282 -1.58 4.54 12.39
CA LEU A 282 -1.22 3.23 11.87
C LEU A 282 -2.45 2.33 11.83
N PRO A 283 -3.02 2.07 10.65
CA PRO A 283 -3.98 1.00 10.51
C PRO A 283 -3.29 -0.36 10.70
N VAL A 284 -4.00 -1.28 11.35
CA VAL A 284 -3.55 -2.65 11.61
C VAL A 284 -4.66 -3.58 11.15
N VAL A 285 -4.38 -4.35 10.09
CA VAL A 285 -5.34 -5.25 9.45
C VAL A 285 -5.32 -6.63 10.12
N GLY A 286 -6.50 -7.17 10.44
CA GLY A 286 -6.62 -8.54 10.96
C GLY A 286 -6.25 -8.71 12.44
N SER A 287 -6.24 -7.61 13.21
CA SER A 287 -5.95 -7.66 14.65
C SER A 287 -7.07 -8.32 15.46
N GLY A 288 -6.67 -9.20 16.38
CA GLY A 288 -7.53 -9.80 17.39
C GLY A 288 -7.70 -8.95 18.65
N LEU A 289 -6.94 -7.86 18.80
CA LEU A 289 -7.05 -6.95 19.95
C LEU A 289 -8.39 -6.23 19.95
N ARG A 290 -8.91 -5.99 21.16
CA ARG A 290 -10.21 -5.32 21.39
C ARG A 290 -10.12 -4.23 22.45
N ASP A 291 -9.29 -4.44 23.47
CA ASP A 291 -9.17 -3.54 24.62
C ASP A 291 -7.73 -3.00 24.74
N SER A 292 -7.39 -1.99 23.93
CA SER A 292 -6.11 -1.26 24.05
C SER A 292 -6.37 0.24 24.04
N ASP A 293 -5.86 0.94 25.05
CA ASP A 293 -6.13 2.37 25.28
C ASP A 293 -5.60 3.27 24.15
N ASP A 294 -4.56 2.81 23.44
CA ASP A 294 -3.94 3.50 22.30
C ASP A 294 -4.45 3.03 20.93
N CYS A 295 -5.54 2.24 20.90
CA CYS A 295 -6.15 1.73 19.68
C CYS A 295 -7.59 2.22 19.51
N LEU A 296 -7.98 2.48 18.26
CA LEU A 296 -9.37 2.67 17.85
C LEU A 296 -9.82 1.48 17.00
N THR A 297 -11.00 0.91 17.26
CA THR A 297 -11.54 -0.17 16.43
C THR A 297 -12.51 0.37 15.38
N VAL A 298 -12.34 -0.07 14.13
CA VAL A 298 -13.21 0.29 13.01
C VAL A 298 -13.71 -0.98 12.32
N GLY A 299 -15.02 -1.08 12.09
CA GLY A 299 -15.62 -2.25 11.44
C GLY A 299 -16.96 -1.97 10.79
N SER A 300 -17.64 -3.03 10.36
CA SER A 300 -18.97 -2.94 9.77
C SER A 300 -20.05 -2.71 10.83
N VAL A 301 -21.22 -2.23 10.40
CA VAL A 301 -22.40 -2.12 11.28
C VAL A 301 -22.78 -3.47 11.87
N GLY A 302 -23.10 -3.47 13.17
CA GLY A 302 -23.43 -4.67 13.94
C GLY A 302 -22.21 -5.37 14.56
N SER A 303 -20.99 -4.92 14.26
CA SER A 303 -19.79 -5.34 14.98
C SER A 303 -19.69 -4.69 16.37
N ALA A 304 -18.72 -5.13 17.18
CA ALA A 304 -18.40 -4.50 18.47
C ALA A 304 -17.42 -3.31 18.33
N ALA A 305 -17.16 -2.82 17.12
CA ALA A 305 -16.22 -1.74 16.89
C ALA A 305 -16.74 -0.38 17.37
N SER A 306 -15.82 0.47 17.85
CA SER A 306 -16.10 1.85 18.28
C SER A 306 -16.57 2.74 17.13
N VAL A 307 -16.10 2.45 15.91
CA VAL A 307 -16.56 3.09 14.67
C VAL A 307 -17.17 2.03 13.76
N GLN A 308 -18.41 2.25 13.34
CA GLN A 308 -19.14 1.36 12.44
C GLN A 308 -19.47 2.06 11.13
N ILE A 309 -19.08 1.43 10.01
CA ILE A 309 -19.19 2.00 8.66
C ILE A 309 -20.09 1.13 7.78
N THR A 310 -20.85 1.77 6.88
CA THR A 310 -21.62 1.11 5.80
C THR A 310 -21.46 1.85 4.49
N GLY A 311 -21.53 1.13 3.38
CA GLY A 311 -21.53 1.67 2.02
C GLY A 311 -20.99 0.66 1.03
N GLY A 312 -21.35 0.84 -0.25
CA GLY A 312 -20.68 0.12 -1.35
C GLY A 312 -19.23 0.58 -1.50
N LEU A 313 -18.44 -0.18 -2.25
CA LEU A 313 -17.00 0.02 -2.37
C LEU A 313 -16.65 1.43 -2.89
N GLY A 314 -17.37 1.92 -3.91
CA GLY A 314 -17.10 3.24 -4.48
C GLY A 314 -17.34 4.37 -3.48
N ALA A 315 -18.38 4.24 -2.66
CA ALA A 315 -18.67 5.17 -1.57
C ALA A 315 -17.60 5.12 -0.46
N GLN A 316 -17.13 3.92 -0.11
CA GLN A 316 -16.12 3.74 0.94
C GLN A 316 -14.74 4.27 0.53
N ILE A 317 -14.34 4.10 -0.74
CA ILE A 317 -13.09 4.68 -1.24
C ILE A 317 -13.08 6.21 -1.00
N LEU A 318 -14.09 6.92 -1.49
CA LEU A 318 -14.16 8.38 -1.33
C LEU A 318 -14.32 8.81 0.13
N LEU A 319 -15.08 8.04 0.93
CA LEU A 319 -15.22 8.29 2.37
C LEU A 319 -13.88 8.29 3.09
N TRP A 320 -13.07 7.24 2.87
CA TRP A 320 -11.78 7.09 3.53
C TRP A 320 -10.76 8.11 3.03
N GLU A 321 -10.79 8.50 1.75
CA GLU A 321 -9.95 9.58 1.23
C GLU A 321 -10.24 10.91 1.93
N VAL A 322 -11.52 11.29 2.04
CA VAL A 322 -11.96 12.51 2.77
C VAL A 322 -11.62 12.43 4.25
N ALA A 323 -11.90 11.31 4.91
CA ALA A 323 -11.62 11.12 6.32
C ALA A 323 -10.12 11.21 6.62
N THR A 324 -9.28 10.63 5.75
CA THR A 324 -7.82 10.63 5.90
C THR A 324 -7.26 12.04 5.82
N VAL A 325 -7.67 12.83 4.83
CA VAL A 325 -7.15 14.21 4.71
C VAL A 325 -7.68 15.12 5.82
N PHE A 326 -8.89 14.87 6.32
CA PHE A 326 -9.39 15.59 7.48
C PHE A 326 -8.64 15.21 8.76
N ALA A 327 -8.37 13.92 8.99
CA ALA A 327 -7.54 13.46 10.10
C ALA A 327 -6.12 14.05 10.02
N ALA A 328 -5.51 14.09 8.84
CA ALA A 328 -4.20 14.72 8.63
C ALA A 328 -4.20 16.22 8.99
N ALA A 329 -5.30 16.94 8.71
CA ALA A 329 -5.45 18.33 9.12
C ALA A 329 -5.49 18.47 10.65
N GLN A 330 -6.21 17.59 11.35
CA GLN A 330 -6.23 17.57 12.82
C GLN A 330 -4.86 17.25 13.42
N LEU A 331 -4.10 16.36 12.76
CA LEU A 331 -2.73 16.01 13.15
C LEU A 331 -1.70 17.08 12.75
N GLY A 332 -2.07 18.07 11.94
CA GLY A 332 -1.17 19.12 11.46
C GLY A 332 -0.05 18.61 10.54
N VAL A 333 -0.35 17.62 9.70
CA VAL A 333 0.61 17.03 8.75
C VAL A 333 0.13 17.19 7.30
N ASN A 334 1.07 17.17 6.36
CA ASN A 334 0.77 17.23 4.92
C ASN A 334 0.26 15.87 4.41
N PRO A 335 -0.99 15.70 3.95
CA PRO A 335 -1.46 14.40 3.49
C PRO A 335 -0.99 13.99 2.10
N PHE A 336 -0.23 14.82 1.37
CA PHE A 336 0.06 14.60 -0.06
C PHE A 336 1.52 14.30 -0.41
N ASP A 337 2.46 14.50 0.51
CA ASP A 337 3.87 14.12 0.33
C ASP A 337 4.19 12.73 0.91
N GLN A 338 5.44 12.28 0.72
CA GLN A 338 5.95 10.98 1.18
C GLN A 338 7.50 10.98 1.32
N PRO A 339 8.09 11.88 2.14
CA PRO A 339 9.54 12.07 2.18
C PRO A 339 10.31 10.82 2.64
N ASN A 340 9.72 9.98 3.49
CA ASN A 340 10.40 8.84 4.09
C ASN A 340 10.36 7.57 3.22
N VAL A 341 9.53 7.54 2.18
CA VAL A 341 9.59 6.51 1.13
C VAL A 341 10.82 6.72 0.25
N GLU A 342 11.16 7.98 -0.05
CA GLU A 342 12.28 8.30 -0.94
C GLU A 342 13.65 8.00 -0.32
N SER A 343 13.81 8.12 1.00
CA SER A 343 15.08 7.77 1.67
C SER A 343 15.44 6.29 1.52
N ALA A 344 14.47 5.38 1.67
CA ALA A 344 14.69 3.95 1.46
C ALA A 344 15.05 3.63 0.00
N LYS A 345 14.42 4.33 -0.97
CA LYS A 345 14.78 4.19 -2.40
C LYS A 345 16.20 4.64 -2.69
N ILE A 346 16.66 5.73 -2.06
CA ILE A 346 18.04 6.22 -2.21
C ILE A 346 19.01 5.17 -1.65
N ALA A 347 18.77 4.69 -0.43
CA ALA A 347 19.61 3.67 0.19
C ALA A 347 19.70 2.39 -0.66
N ALA A 348 18.57 1.89 -1.16
CA ALA A 348 18.53 0.72 -2.04
C ALA A 348 19.31 0.93 -3.35
N ARG A 349 19.17 2.11 -3.99
CA ARG A 349 19.91 2.45 -5.22
C ARG A 349 21.41 2.54 -4.98
N GLU A 350 21.84 3.11 -3.85
CA GLU A 350 23.26 3.14 -3.50
C GLU A 350 23.83 1.73 -3.33
N LEU A 351 23.10 0.83 -2.67
CA LEU A 351 23.51 -0.57 -2.53
C LEU A 351 23.63 -1.27 -3.88
N LEU A 352 22.62 -1.14 -4.75
CA LEU A 352 22.66 -1.69 -6.11
C LEU A 352 23.85 -1.18 -6.91
N SER A 353 24.17 0.12 -6.80
CA SER A 353 25.32 0.70 -7.51
C SER A 353 26.69 0.21 -6.99
N ARG A 354 26.78 -0.11 -5.69
CA ARG A 354 28.01 -0.64 -5.07
C ARG A 354 28.19 -2.13 -5.34
N GLU A 355 27.09 -2.86 -5.39
CA GLU A 355 27.05 -4.30 -5.67
C GLU A 355 26.96 -4.61 -7.17
N ALA A 356 26.85 -3.61 -8.05
CA ALA A 356 26.87 -3.77 -9.50
C ALA A 356 28.08 -4.63 -9.95
N GLY A 357 27.79 -5.82 -10.49
CA GLY A 357 28.81 -6.80 -10.90
C GLY A 357 29.31 -7.76 -9.81
N HIS A 358 28.75 -7.72 -8.59
CA HIS A 358 28.98 -8.68 -7.51
C HIS A 358 27.64 -9.36 -7.17
N PRO A 359 27.52 -10.70 -7.27
CA PRO A 359 26.30 -11.37 -6.87
C PRO A 359 25.97 -11.04 -5.41
N ALA A 360 24.75 -10.57 -5.15
CA ALA A 360 24.26 -10.19 -3.83
C ALA A 360 24.54 -11.32 -2.82
N ASP A 361 25.56 -11.13 -1.99
CA ASP A 361 25.93 -11.99 -0.86
C ASP A 361 25.69 -13.50 -1.07
N SER A 362 26.10 -13.99 -2.25
CA SER A 362 26.20 -15.42 -2.54
C SER A 362 27.34 -16.08 -1.73
N SER A 363 27.97 -15.30 -0.83
CA SER A 363 29.13 -15.68 -0.02
C SER A 363 28.77 -16.33 1.32
N SER A 364 27.55 -16.19 1.85
CA SER A 364 27.18 -16.95 3.04
C SER A 364 26.63 -18.32 2.64
N LEU A 365 27.42 -19.38 2.85
CA LEU A 365 26.96 -20.78 2.76
C LEU A 365 25.93 -21.13 3.85
N GLU A 366 25.67 -20.22 4.78
CA GLU A 366 24.74 -20.43 5.88
C GLU A 366 23.29 -20.33 5.41
N ALA A 367 22.50 -21.34 5.76
CA ALA A 367 21.07 -21.40 5.44
C ALA A 367 20.25 -20.25 6.06
N MET A 368 20.78 -19.60 7.10
CA MET A 368 20.16 -18.50 7.82
C MET A 368 21.23 -17.54 8.35
N SER A 369 21.00 -16.23 8.22
CA SER A 369 21.88 -15.18 8.80
C SER A 369 21.03 -14.12 9.50
N VAL A 370 21.60 -13.47 10.52
CA VAL A 370 20.91 -12.45 11.32
C VAL A 370 21.73 -11.16 11.43
N TRP A 371 21.04 -10.04 11.44
CA TRP A 371 21.60 -8.71 11.72
C TRP A 371 20.64 -7.92 12.61
N ALA A 372 21.15 -7.18 13.58
CA ALA A 372 20.36 -6.40 14.52
C ALA A 372 20.92 -4.97 14.62
N SER A 373 20.04 -3.98 14.76
CA SER A 373 20.43 -2.58 14.99
C SER A 373 20.74 -2.24 16.46
N PHE A 374 20.46 -3.17 17.37
CA PHE A 374 20.61 -3.01 18.81
C PHE A 374 21.73 -3.90 19.36
N ASP A 375 22.22 -3.54 20.55
CA ASP A 375 23.26 -4.30 21.24
C ASP A 375 22.76 -5.71 21.58
N GLY A 376 23.24 -6.68 20.81
CA GLY A 376 22.91 -8.08 20.97
C GLY A 376 23.94 -8.95 20.26
N SER A 377 24.38 -10.02 20.92
CA SER A 377 25.18 -11.07 20.31
C SER A 377 24.61 -12.41 20.74
N GLY A 378 24.47 -13.36 19.82
CA GLY A 378 23.99 -14.69 20.16
C GLY A 378 23.24 -15.35 19.02
N SER A 379 22.51 -16.41 19.38
CA SER A 379 21.67 -17.13 18.43
C SER A 379 20.44 -16.29 18.03
N PRO A 380 19.76 -16.62 16.92
CA PRO A 380 18.52 -15.95 16.51
C PRO A 380 17.49 -15.90 17.63
N GLU A 381 17.36 -16.96 18.42
CA GLU A 381 16.46 -17.04 19.57
C GLU A 381 16.77 -15.97 20.62
N THR A 382 18.06 -15.76 20.90
CA THR A 382 18.51 -14.75 21.87
C THR A 382 18.23 -13.33 21.37
N LEU A 383 18.43 -13.10 20.07
CA LEU A 383 18.19 -11.79 19.45
C LEU A 383 16.70 -11.47 19.36
N ILE A 384 15.85 -12.45 19.00
CA ILE A 384 14.39 -12.30 19.03
C ILE A 384 13.93 -11.96 20.46
N ALA A 385 14.37 -12.73 21.46
CA ALA A 385 14.00 -12.46 22.85
C ALA A 385 14.49 -11.09 23.33
N THR A 386 15.67 -10.64 22.88
CA THR A 386 16.19 -9.31 23.20
C THR A 386 15.34 -8.21 22.56
N LEU A 387 14.97 -8.37 21.28
CA LEU A 387 14.12 -7.44 20.56
C LEU A 387 12.76 -7.29 21.22
N LEU A 388 12.09 -8.39 21.56
CA LEU A 388 10.74 -8.33 22.14
C LEU A 388 10.71 -7.66 23.52
N ARG A 389 11.83 -7.66 24.27
CA ARG A 389 11.96 -6.90 25.53
C ARG A 389 11.98 -5.39 25.33
N LEU A 390 12.18 -4.91 24.11
CA LEU A 390 12.14 -3.49 23.76
C LEU A 390 10.71 -2.98 23.49
N ILE A 391 9.71 -3.88 23.46
CA ILE A 391 8.31 -3.52 23.27
C ILE A 391 7.81 -2.76 24.51
N GLY A 392 7.45 -1.50 24.30
CA GLY A 392 6.84 -0.62 25.29
C GLY A 392 5.31 -0.60 25.21
N THR A 393 4.69 0.18 26.11
CA THR A 393 3.22 0.28 26.23
C THR A 393 2.55 0.93 25.03
N SER A 394 3.25 1.81 24.30
CA SER A 394 2.76 2.40 23.04
C SER A 394 3.35 1.73 21.80
N SER A 395 4.18 0.69 21.95
CA SER A 395 4.85 0.08 20.80
C SER A 395 3.90 -0.68 19.91
N TYR A 396 4.28 -0.89 18.65
CA TYR A 396 3.69 -1.90 17.77
C TYR A 396 4.81 -2.77 17.22
N VAL A 397 4.49 -3.99 16.80
CA VAL A 397 5.44 -4.88 16.14
C VAL A 397 5.18 -4.83 14.64
N ALA A 398 6.22 -4.66 13.84
CA ALA A 398 6.13 -4.70 12.38
C ALA A 398 6.86 -5.93 11.84
N LEU A 399 6.10 -6.88 11.32
CA LEU A 399 6.62 -8.04 10.60
C LEU A 399 6.74 -7.69 9.11
N CYS A 400 7.97 -7.38 8.68
CA CYS A 400 8.28 -6.94 7.32
C CYS A 400 8.89 -8.10 6.53
N VAL A 401 8.11 -8.75 5.67
CA VAL A 401 8.52 -9.97 4.96
C VAL A 401 8.85 -9.67 3.50
N PHE A 402 10.13 -9.60 3.16
CA PHE A 402 10.60 -9.66 1.78
C PHE A 402 10.60 -11.12 1.33
N GLY A 403 9.43 -11.61 0.92
CA GLY A 403 9.18 -13.01 0.62
C GLY A 403 8.04 -13.23 -0.36
N ASN A 404 7.61 -14.48 -0.53
CA ASN A 404 6.53 -14.83 -1.44
C ASN A 404 5.16 -14.48 -0.84
N SER A 405 4.52 -13.41 -1.33
CA SER A 405 3.21 -12.94 -0.86
C SER A 405 2.06 -13.94 -1.10
N ALA A 406 2.21 -14.88 -2.04
CA ALA A 406 1.24 -15.96 -2.23
C ALA A 406 1.21 -16.94 -1.04
N ASP A 407 2.30 -17.05 -0.27
CA ASP A 407 2.41 -17.89 0.93
C ASP A 407 2.42 -17.06 2.23
N GLN A 408 1.49 -16.10 2.32
CA GLN A 408 1.39 -15.18 3.46
C GLN A 408 0.78 -15.80 4.73
N ALA A 409 0.04 -16.90 4.61
CA ALA A 409 -0.74 -17.46 5.73
C ALA A 409 0.12 -17.84 6.96
N PRO A 410 1.29 -18.49 6.82
CA PRO A 410 2.16 -18.78 7.96
C PRO A 410 2.64 -17.51 8.68
N TRP A 411 2.95 -16.45 7.94
CA TRP A 411 3.40 -15.18 8.51
C TRP A 411 2.29 -14.43 9.23
N ARG A 412 1.05 -14.51 8.74
CA ARG A 412 -0.13 -14.00 9.48
C ARG A 412 -0.37 -14.77 10.77
N ALA A 413 -0.17 -16.09 10.78
CA ALA A 413 -0.26 -16.88 12.01
C ALA A 413 0.81 -16.47 13.03
N VAL A 414 2.05 -16.22 12.58
CA VAL A 414 3.11 -15.65 13.44
C VAL A 414 2.69 -14.32 14.02
N ALA A 415 2.10 -13.42 13.23
CA ALA A 415 1.64 -12.13 13.72
C ALA A 415 0.55 -12.27 14.79
N THR A 416 -0.39 -13.21 14.62
CA THR A 416 -1.37 -13.54 15.67
C THR A 416 -0.70 -14.01 16.95
N SER A 417 0.31 -14.88 16.87
CA SER A 417 1.07 -15.33 18.05
C SER A 417 1.82 -14.19 18.73
N LEU A 418 2.50 -13.33 17.96
CA LEU A 418 3.19 -12.16 18.48
C LEU A 418 2.21 -11.19 19.16
N GLU A 419 1.05 -10.95 18.57
CA GLU A 419 0.00 -10.10 19.16
C GLU A 419 -0.49 -10.66 20.49
N GLN A 420 -0.75 -11.97 20.56
CA GLN A 420 -1.19 -12.65 21.79
C GLN A 420 -0.13 -12.60 22.90
N ASN A 421 1.15 -12.77 22.55
CA ASN A 421 2.23 -12.83 23.55
C ASN A 421 2.65 -11.43 24.02
N THR A 422 2.58 -10.42 23.16
CA THR A 422 3.00 -9.06 23.47
C THR A 422 1.85 -8.16 23.94
N ASN A 423 0.60 -8.55 23.66
CA ASN A 423 -0.59 -7.72 23.81
C ASN A 423 -0.45 -6.34 23.13
N ARG A 424 0.29 -6.29 22.02
CA ARG A 424 0.52 -5.09 21.21
C ARG A 424 0.15 -5.35 19.76
N PRO A 425 -0.34 -4.33 19.02
CA PRO A 425 -0.70 -4.51 17.61
C PRO A 425 0.47 -4.98 16.76
N VAL A 426 0.20 -5.89 15.83
CA VAL A 426 1.21 -6.45 14.91
C VAL A 426 0.80 -6.23 13.46
N THR A 427 1.61 -5.50 12.69
CA THR A 427 1.41 -5.33 11.24
C THR A 427 2.18 -6.40 10.47
N VAL A 428 1.63 -6.82 9.32
CA VAL A 428 2.30 -7.75 8.40
C VAL A 428 2.37 -7.12 7.02
N GLY A 429 3.59 -6.78 6.58
CA GLY A 429 3.83 -6.18 5.28
C GLY A 429 4.70 -7.06 4.41
N PHE A 430 4.26 -7.34 3.18
CA PHE A 430 5.08 -8.04 2.18
C PHE A 430 5.87 -7.04 1.33
N GLY A 431 7.18 -7.23 1.27
CA GLY A 431 8.11 -6.38 0.53
C GLY A 431 8.16 -6.75 -0.95
N PRO A 432 8.39 -5.79 -1.85
CA PRO A 432 8.60 -4.37 -1.60
C PRO A 432 7.29 -3.56 -1.43
N ARG A 433 6.11 -4.17 -1.58
CA ARG A 433 4.80 -3.47 -1.51
C ARG A 433 4.66 -2.59 -0.27
N PHE A 434 4.96 -3.08 0.94
CA PHE A 434 4.78 -2.29 2.16
C PHE A 434 5.65 -1.03 2.22
N LEU A 435 6.75 -0.96 1.45
CA LEU A 435 7.57 0.26 1.35
C LEU A 435 6.77 1.42 0.76
N HIS A 436 5.74 1.11 -0.03
CA HIS A 436 4.75 1.99 -0.61
C HIS A 436 3.39 1.82 0.10
N SER A 437 3.42 1.67 1.42
CA SER A 437 2.27 1.65 2.32
C SER A 437 2.75 2.12 3.70
N THR A 438 2.78 1.24 4.69
CA THR A 438 3.24 1.48 6.06
C THR A 438 4.69 1.93 6.16
N GLY A 439 5.53 1.70 5.14
CA GLY A 439 6.92 2.16 5.11
C GLY A 439 7.09 3.65 5.41
N GLN A 440 6.16 4.50 4.96
CA GLN A 440 6.16 5.93 5.31
C GLN A 440 5.96 6.15 6.82
N PHE A 441 4.97 5.49 7.42
CA PHE A 441 4.72 5.54 8.87
C PHE A 441 5.86 4.94 9.69
N HIS A 442 6.40 3.79 9.29
CA HIS A 442 7.51 3.13 9.98
C HIS A 442 8.71 4.05 10.17
N LYS A 443 8.94 4.97 9.23
CA LYS A 443 10.12 5.84 9.19
C LYS A 443 9.82 7.30 9.58
N GLY A 444 8.60 7.78 9.32
CA GLY A 444 8.19 9.16 9.54
C GLY A 444 7.22 9.36 10.70
N GLY A 445 6.54 8.31 11.14
CA GLY A 445 5.58 8.34 12.24
C GLY A 445 6.24 8.40 13.62
N PRO A 446 5.45 8.27 14.70
CA PRO A 446 5.97 8.15 16.05
C PRO A 446 6.96 6.98 16.16
N ALA A 447 8.07 7.18 16.88
CA ALA A 447 9.14 6.19 17.06
C ALA A 447 8.73 5.08 18.05
N GLU A 448 7.71 4.33 17.68
CA GLU A 448 7.05 3.30 18.49
C GLU A 448 7.20 1.90 17.89
N GLY A 449 7.83 1.77 16.72
CA GLY A 449 7.95 0.50 16.01
C GLY A 449 9.06 -0.39 16.56
N VAL A 450 8.75 -1.69 16.66
CA VAL A 450 9.71 -2.77 16.90
C VAL A 450 9.68 -3.71 15.70
N PHE A 451 10.79 -3.80 14.96
CA PHE A 451 10.78 -4.36 13.60
C PHE A 451 11.42 -5.74 13.53
N ILE A 452 10.70 -6.69 12.93
CA ILE A 452 11.21 -8.00 12.53
C ILE A 452 11.16 -8.04 11.01
N GLN A 453 12.32 -7.96 10.37
CA GLN A 453 12.43 -8.07 8.92
C GLN A 453 12.86 -9.49 8.54
N ILE A 454 12.09 -10.13 7.68
CA ILE A 454 12.41 -11.44 7.11
C ILE A 454 12.79 -11.23 5.65
N VAL A 455 13.93 -11.80 5.24
CA VAL A 455 14.35 -11.81 3.83
C VAL A 455 14.41 -13.27 3.37
N GLU A 456 13.38 -13.70 2.65
CA GLU A 456 13.35 -15.00 1.98
C GLU A 456 14.09 -14.83 0.65
N VAL A 457 15.29 -15.41 0.53
CA VAL A 457 16.02 -15.39 -0.74
C VAL A 457 15.34 -16.38 -1.69
N PRO A 458 14.79 -15.92 -2.83
CA PRO A 458 14.06 -16.78 -3.74
C PRO A 458 14.96 -17.82 -4.40
N THR A 459 14.37 -18.93 -4.84
CA THR A 459 15.08 -19.94 -5.64
C THR A 459 15.16 -19.53 -7.10
N ALA A 460 14.06 -18.99 -7.64
CA ALA A 460 14.00 -18.40 -8.97
C ALA A 460 14.56 -16.97 -8.97
N SER A 461 15.21 -16.60 -10.07
CA SER A 461 15.62 -15.21 -10.33
C SER A 461 15.49 -14.91 -11.82
N PHE A 462 15.11 -13.69 -12.15
CA PHE A 462 14.89 -13.22 -13.52
C PHE A 462 15.76 -11.99 -13.79
N ASP A 463 16.53 -12.05 -14.87
CA ASP A 463 17.27 -10.91 -15.39
C ASP A 463 16.29 -9.76 -15.70
N ILE A 464 16.70 -8.52 -15.41
CA ILE A 464 15.94 -7.34 -15.76
C ILE A 464 16.61 -6.68 -16.99
N PRO A 465 16.05 -6.81 -18.21
CA PRO A 465 16.66 -6.26 -19.42
C PRO A 465 17.06 -4.79 -19.29
N GLY A 466 18.34 -4.48 -19.53
CA GLY A 466 18.87 -3.12 -19.45
C GLY A 466 19.21 -2.64 -18.03
N ARG A 467 19.21 -3.54 -17.04
CA ARG A 467 19.75 -3.32 -15.70
C ARG A 467 20.94 -4.25 -15.44
N ASP A 468 21.77 -3.88 -14.48
CA ASP A 468 22.97 -4.61 -14.03
C ASP A 468 22.70 -5.47 -12.78
N PHE A 469 21.43 -5.64 -12.41
CA PHE A 469 20.93 -6.47 -11.34
C PHE A 469 19.70 -7.26 -11.81
N ASP A 470 19.43 -8.38 -11.16
CA ASP A 470 18.24 -9.21 -11.35
C ASP A 470 17.17 -8.92 -10.28
N CYS A 471 16.03 -9.62 -10.35
CA CYS A 471 14.94 -9.40 -9.39
C CYS A 471 15.34 -9.74 -7.94
N THR A 472 16.20 -10.74 -7.73
CA THR A 472 16.70 -11.15 -6.41
C THR A 472 17.63 -10.08 -5.82
N GLY A 473 18.57 -9.56 -6.62
CA GLY A 473 19.46 -8.47 -6.21
C GLY A 473 18.66 -7.21 -5.84
N LEU A 474 17.62 -6.88 -6.61
CA LEU A 474 16.72 -5.78 -6.29
C LEU A 474 15.99 -6.00 -4.95
N LEU A 475 15.40 -7.17 -4.73
CA LEU A 475 14.69 -7.52 -3.49
C LEU A 475 15.60 -7.38 -2.26
N VAL A 476 16.81 -7.96 -2.32
CA VAL A 476 17.78 -7.94 -1.20
C VAL A 476 18.27 -6.52 -0.93
N ALA A 477 18.54 -5.73 -1.98
CA ALA A 477 18.97 -4.34 -1.83
C ALA A 477 17.86 -3.47 -1.21
N GLN A 478 16.60 -3.69 -1.57
CA GLN A 478 15.45 -3.01 -0.97
C GLN A 478 15.31 -3.37 0.52
N ALA A 479 15.42 -4.65 0.87
CA ALA A 479 15.36 -5.10 2.27
C ALA A 479 16.44 -4.46 3.14
N ARG A 480 17.69 -4.51 2.67
CA ARG A 480 18.84 -3.90 3.35
C ARG A 480 18.71 -2.38 3.46
N GLY A 481 18.28 -1.71 2.39
CA GLY A 481 18.06 -0.26 2.37
C GLY A 481 16.99 0.17 3.38
N ASP A 482 15.87 -0.55 3.43
CA ASP A 482 14.82 -0.29 4.41
C ASP A 482 15.30 -0.52 5.85
N ALA A 483 16.01 -1.63 6.10
CA ALA A 483 16.52 -1.96 7.42
C ALA A 483 17.52 -0.93 7.94
N GLN A 484 18.40 -0.43 7.07
CA GLN A 484 19.36 0.61 7.43
C GLN A 484 18.65 1.92 7.78
N VAL A 485 17.64 2.34 7.01
CA VAL A 485 16.91 3.58 7.29
C VAL A 485 16.13 3.50 8.60
N ILE A 486 15.54 2.35 8.92
CA ILE A 486 14.87 2.11 10.22
C ILE A 486 15.90 2.19 11.38
N ALA A 487 17.06 1.55 11.22
CA ALA A 487 18.12 1.60 12.23
C ALA A 487 18.68 3.02 12.44
N ASP A 488 18.89 3.77 11.36
CA ASP A 488 19.37 5.15 11.40
C ASP A 488 18.37 6.10 12.06
N SER A 489 17.07 5.75 12.09
CA SER A 489 16.05 6.48 12.84
C SER A 489 16.07 6.16 14.34
N GLY A 490 16.97 5.29 14.80
CA GLY A 490 17.09 4.86 16.20
C GLY A 490 16.06 3.81 16.63
N GLN A 491 15.28 3.25 15.71
CA GLN A 491 14.29 2.22 16.02
C GLN A 491 14.91 0.81 15.99
N PRO A 492 14.48 -0.10 16.88
CA PRO A 492 15.05 -1.44 16.95
C PRO A 492 14.54 -2.31 15.79
N ILE A 493 15.47 -2.90 15.05
CA ILE A 493 15.18 -3.83 13.96
C ILE A 493 16.08 -5.07 14.04
N LEU A 494 15.47 -6.24 13.84
CA LEU A 494 16.14 -7.52 13.62
C LEU A 494 15.83 -7.99 12.20
N THR A 495 16.87 -8.16 11.39
CA THR A 495 16.77 -8.78 10.06
C THR A 495 17.22 -10.23 10.12
N ILE A 496 16.36 -11.14 9.63
CA ILE A 496 16.64 -12.57 9.50
C ILE A 496 16.55 -12.93 8.02
N THR A 497 17.67 -13.29 7.42
CA THR A 497 17.71 -13.77 6.04
C THR A 497 17.67 -15.29 6.02
N VAL A 498 16.76 -15.88 5.26
CA VAL A 498 16.60 -17.34 5.09
C VAL A 498 16.83 -17.72 3.63
N ARG A 499 17.60 -18.80 3.42
CA ARG A 499 18.00 -19.31 2.09
C ARG A 499 17.56 -20.75 1.85
N SER A 500 16.75 -21.32 2.75
CA SER A 500 16.19 -22.66 2.61
C SER A 500 14.87 -22.78 3.33
N GLU A 501 14.04 -23.73 2.89
CA GLU A 501 12.73 -23.95 3.50
C GLU A 501 12.81 -24.48 4.94
N GLU A 502 13.90 -25.17 5.27
CA GLU A 502 14.15 -25.59 6.65
C GLU A 502 14.52 -24.41 7.56
N ALA A 503 15.31 -23.46 7.07
CA ALA A 503 15.58 -22.22 7.79
C ALA A 503 14.30 -21.38 7.96
N ARG A 504 13.48 -21.26 6.91
CA ARG A 504 12.19 -20.59 6.95
C ARG A 504 11.27 -21.20 8.01
N ARG A 505 11.10 -22.53 7.99
CA ARG A 505 10.27 -23.25 8.98
C ARG A 505 10.77 -23.02 10.41
N ARG A 506 12.09 -23.08 10.63
CA ARG A 506 12.68 -22.77 11.93
C ARG A 506 12.33 -21.36 12.39
N VAL A 507 12.42 -20.35 11.53
CA VAL A 507 12.07 -18.96 11.88
C VAL A 507 10.60 -18.82 12.23
N LEU A 508 9.70 -19.45 11.45
CA LEU A 508 8.26 -19.48 11.75
C LEU A 508 8.00 -20.08 13.14
N GLU A 509 8.63 -21.22 13.46
CA GLU A 509 8.52 -21.87 14.77
C GLU A 509 9.05 -20.99 15.91
N LEU A 510 10.20 -20.35 15.73
CA LEU A 510 10.79 -19.46 16.74
C LEU A 510 9.87 -18.28 17.05
N LEU A 511 9.40 -17.57 16.02
CA LEU A 511 8.54 -16.40 16.21
C LEU A 511 7.16 -16.78 16.77
N SER A 512 6.62 -17.95 16.40
CA SER A 512 5.33 -18.44 16.94
C SER A 512 5.42 -18.89 18.40
N SER A 513 6.60 -19.37 18.84
CA SER A 513 6.80 -19.92 20.18
C SER A 513 7.38 -18.92 21.19
N THR A 514 7.73 -17.70 20.75
CA THR A 514 8.33 -16.72 21.65
C THR A 514 7.28 -16.14 22.58
N THR A 515 7.28 -16.61 23.83
CA THR A 515 6.45 -16.11 24.95
C THR A 515 7.01 -14.85 25.60
#